data_AF-A0A7M5XGV9-F1
#
_entry.id   AF-A0A7M5XGV9-F1
#
_cell.length_a   1.000
_cell.length_b   1.000
_cell.length_c   1.000
_cell.angle_alpha   90.00
_cell.angle_beta   90.00
_cell.angle_gamma   90.00
#
_symmetry.space_group_name_H-M   'P 1'
#
loop_
_entity.id
_entity.type
_entity.pdbx_description
1 polymer ?
#
loop_
_entity_poly.entity_id
_entity_poly.type
_entity_poly.pdbx_seq_one_letter_code
_entity_poly.pdbx_strand_id
1 'polypeptide(L)'
;SNDFDKAEFIIPLLVNGPQDFERESIPTEPPQHNTMFTVDRRKISLLSSKADGTGAYHKWGNNKKLYYFDGLACFYAHKEENGNVYINTRQNPASTWQKKYVDKNCIYKLIRHYRYNKNNDFTHLIVELEKDGNMLDFYYVLYRWKNGVEKFIESPHGNTKNPLLGNYARKDPQALREVEENLKSGKSCEQVYFQHNKENEEPNSILSLKSITNLRYSMNKDDGMMSELDILKRAVRRKNNFVKSVNISDDRYTAFLYLDYMMSDIERFCVEGNSIFCIDTTFNIVPGLWLTDTSYHNLALVDLKGNHPSFPGPMMLHFRKDEPQFRCFGLEIIKEYPELSLIKKIGHDLDKATVNGMKSVFTTAENLWCTQHLQERTEFKLTKMGANQRIQNNVMADLYGAQDYYLHKDGLADADDAE
;
A
#
# COMPACT_ATOMS: atom_id res chain seq x y z
N SER A 1 -26.93 -33.06 1.79
CA SER A 1 -26.58 -33.69 0.51
C SER A 1 -25.28 -33.06 0.01
N ASN A 2 -24.30 -33.89 -0.36
CA ASN A 2 -22.89 -33.51 -0.60
C ASN A 2 -22.53 -33.47 -2.10
N ASP A 3 -23.50 -33.29 -3.00
CA ASP A 3 -23.31 -33.52 -4.45
C ASP A 3 -23.12 -32.24 -5.29
N PHE A 4 -23.13 -31.07 -4.66
CA PHE A 4 -23.19 -29.78 -5.36
C PHE A 4 -21.86 -29.26 -5.91
N ASP A 5 -20.74 -29.93 -5.63
CA ASP A 5 -19.42 -29.65 -6.21
C ASP A 5 -18.98 -30.69 -7.27
N LYS A 6 -19.81 -31.72 -7.47
CA LYS A 6 -19.56 -32.83 -8.40
C LYS A 6 -19.73 -32.40 -9.85
N ALA A 7 -18.88 -32.95 -10.72
CA ALA A 7 -18.91 -32.59 -12.14
C ALA A 7 -20.21 -33.06 -12.81
N GLU A 8 -20.76 -34.16 -12.32
CA GLU A 8 -22.00 -34.79 -12.71
C GLU A 8 -23.22 -33.88 -12.50
N PHE A 9 -23.12 -32.90 -11.59
CA PHE A 9 -24.13 -31.87 -11.40
C PHE A 9 -23.81 -30.59 -12.20
N ILE A 10 -22.57 -30.12 -12.12
CA ILE A 10 -22.17 -28.81 -12.65
C ILE A 10 -22.16 -28.80 -14.19
N ILE A 11 -21.67 -29.87 -14.84
CA ILE A 11 -21.53 -29.90 -16.30
C ILE A 11 -22.91 -29.86 -16.99
N PRO A 12 -23.88 -30.71 -16.64
CA PRO A 12 -25.22 -30.61 -17.24
C PRO A 12 -25.84 -29.23 -17.03
N LEU A 13 -25.70 -28.65 -15.83
CA LEU A 13 -26.21 -27.32 -15.50
C LEU A 13 -25.64 -26.24 -16.43
N LEU A 14 -24.32 -26.20 -16.61
CA LEU A 14 -23.67 -25.18 -17.45
C LEU A 14 -23.85 -25.41 -18.96
N VAL A 15 -24.02 -26.67 -19.40
CA VAL A 15 -24.20 -26.99 -20.83
C VAL A 15 -25.63 -26.75 -21.29
N ASN A 16 -26.62 -27.09 -20.48
CA ASN A 16 -28.03 -27.08 -20.91
C ASN A 16 -28.74 -25.73 -20.74
N GLY A 17 -28.04 -24.70 -20.24
CA GLY A 17 -28.61 -23.37 -20.05
C GLY A 17 -29.27 -23.23 -18.68
N PRO A 18 -28.61 -22.58 -17.70
CA PRO A 18 -29.01 -22.67 -16.29
C PRO A 18 -30.00 -21.57 -15.88
N GLN A 19 -31.03 -21.27 -16.69
CA GLN A 19 -31.93 -20.13 -16.46
C GLN A 19 -32.56 -20.13 -15.06
N ASP A 20 -32.89 -21.30 -14.52
CA ASP A 20 -33.47 -21.46 -13.17
C ASP A 20 -32.50 -21.11 -12.02
N PHE A 21 -31.19 -21.05 -12.32
CA PHE A 21 -30.13 -20.74 -11.36
C PHE A 21 -29.36 -19.47 -11.75
N GLU A 22 -29.78 -18.75 -12.79
CA GLU A 22 -29.10 -17.54 -13.24
C GLU A 22 -29.30 -16.41 -12.24
N ARG A 23 -28.20 -15.74 -11.90
CA ARG A 23 -28.22 -14.54 -11.08
C ARG A 23 -27.73 -13.34 -11.89
N GLU A 24 -28.50 -12.26 -11.83
CA GLU A 24 -28.21 -11.01 -12.55
C GLU A 24 -27.19 -10.11 -11.85
N SER A 25 -26.88 -10.40 -10.58
CA SER A 25 -25.89 -9.65 -9.79
C SER A 25 -25.13 -10.57 -8.83
N ILE A 26 -23.97 -10.10 -8.38
CA ILE A 26 -23.16 -10.83 -7.39
C ILE A 26 -23.59 -10.37 -6.00
N PRO A 27 -23.76 -11.29 -5.03
CA PRO A 27 -24.06 -10.88 -3.67
C PRO A 27 -22.98 -9.92 -3.16
N THR A 28 -23.45 -8.78 -2.64
CA THR A 28 -22.61 -7.74 -2.04
C THR A 28 -22.23 -8.05 -0.59
N GLU A 29 -22.91 -9.03 0.01
CA GLU A 29 -22.65 -9.58 1.34
C GLU A 29 -22.52 -11.11 1.28
N PRO A 30 -21.68 -11.72 2.14
CA PRO A 30 -21.55 -13.17 2.23
C PRO A 30 -22.90 -13.82 2.53
N PRO A 31 -23.33 -14.83 1.74
CA PRO A 31 -24.58 -15.52 2.03
C PRO A 31 -24.50 -16.27 3.36
N GLN A 32 -25.52 -16.10 4.20
CA GLN A 32 -25.66 -16.76 5.49
C GLN A 32 -26.06 -18.25 5.36
N HIS A 33 -25.93 -18.86 4.20
CA HIS A 33 -26.17 -20.29 3.98
C HIS A 33 -25.39 -20.77 2.77
N ASN A 34 -25.34 -22.09 2.57
CA ASN A 34 -24.76 -22.64 1.35
C ASN A 34 -25.61 -22.19 0.16
N THR A 35 -25.00 -21.43 -0.74
CA THR A 35 -25.70 -20.83 -1.88
C THR A 35 -24.96 -21.19 -3.14
N MET A 36 -25.71 -21.52 -4.19
CA MET A 36 -25.18 -21.72 -5.52
C MET A 36 -26.00 -20.96 -6.54
N PHE A 37 -25.35 -20.58 -7.62
CA PHE A 37 -26.00 -19.98 -8.78
C PHE A 37 -25.05 -20.04 -9.97
N THR A 38 -25.60 -19.78 -11.14
CA THR A 38 -24.85 -19.57 -12.37
C THR A 38 -24.88 -18.11 -12.75
N VAL A 39 -23.85 -17.67 -13.46
CA VAL A 39 -23.70 -16.28 -13.87
C VAL A 39 -23.35 -16.24 -15.35
N ASP A 40 -24.05 -15.38 -16.08
CA ASP A 40 -23.73 -15.08 -17.48
C ASP A 40 -22.44 -14.24 -17.53
N ARG A 41 -21.38 -14.82 -18.08
CA ARG A 41 -20.06 -14.20 -18.28
C ARG A 41 -20.14 -12.92 -19.11
N ARG A 42 -21.14 -12.81 -20.01
CA ARG A 42 -21.34 -11.66 -20.89
C ARG A 42 -21.90 -10.46 -20.10
N LYS A 43 -22.62 -10.72 -19.01
CA LYS A 43 -23.14 -9.69 -18.10
C LYS A 43 -22.13 -9.38 -16.99
N ILE A 44 -21.57 -10.42 -16.36
CA ILE A 44 -20.68 -10.27 -15.21
C ILE A 44 -19.41 -11.08 -15.42
N SER A 45 -18.29 -10.39 -15.52
CA SER A 45 -17.01 -11.06 -15.74
C SER A 45 -16.63 -11.98 -14.57
N LEU A 46 -15.85 -13.03 -14.86
CA LEU A 46 -15.25 -13.91 -13.84
C LEU A 46 -14.37 -13.14 -12.83
N LEU A 47 -13.86 -11.96 -13.21
CA LEU A 47 -13.06 -11.12 -12.32
C LEU A 47 -13.95 -10.36 -11.33
N SER A 48 -15.11 -9.91 -11.79
CA SER A 48 -16.11 -9.23 -10.95
C SER A 48 -16.71 -10.19 -9.92
N SER A 49 -16.84 -11.50 -10.25
CA SER A 49 -17.19 -12.55 -9.26
C SER A 49 -16.18 -12.85 -8.17
N LYS A 50 -15.12 -12.06 -8.12
CA LYS A 50 -14.18 -12.08 -7.01
C LYS A 50 -14.46 -10.98 -5.98
N ALA A 51 -15.33 -10.02 -6.28
CA ALA A 51 -15.65 -8.84 -5.46
C ALA A 51 -17.00 -8.99 -4.73
N ASP A 52 -17.18 -10.11 -4.04
CA ASP A 52 -18.43 -10.52 -3.38
C ASP A 52 -18.56 -10.05 -1.91
N GLY A 53 -17.82 -9.01 -1.53
CA GLY A 53 -17.85 -8.45 -0.16
C GLY A 53 -17.23 -9.32 0.94
N THR A 54 -16.79 -10.55 0.65
CA THR A 54 -16.33 -11.51 1.67
C THR A 54 -14.83 -11.38 2.05
N GLY A 55 -14.20 -10.26 1.69
CA GLY A 55 -12.83 -9.93 2.07
C GLY A 55 -11.73 -10.76 1.39
N ALA A 56 -10.66 -11.03 2.15
CA ALA A 56 -9.46 -11.66 1.62
C ALA A 56 -9.54 -13.20 1.67
N TYR A 57 -9.38 -13.83 0.52
CA TYR A 57 -9.30 -15.29 0.41
C TYR A 57 -7.86 -15.78 0.25
N HIS A 58 -7.57 -16.93 0.83
CA HIS A 58 -6.41 -17.72 0.44
C HIS A 58 -6.73 -18.53 -0.81
N LYS A 59 -5.86 -18.44 -1.82
CA LYS A 59 -5.92 -19.28 -3.02
C LYS A 59 -5.46 -20.68 -2.64
N TRP A 60 -6.36 -21.67 -2.71
CA TRP A 60 -6.02 -23.07 -2.43
C TRP A 60 -5.45 -23.76 -3.67
N GLY A 61 -5.86 -23.33 -4.87
CA GLY A 61 -5.33 -23.85 -6.13
C GLY A 61 -6.34 -23.79 -7.26
N ASN A 62 -5.89 -24.14 -8.46
CA ASN A 62 -6.74 -24.34 -9.62
C ASN A 62 -6.68 -25.83 -10.01
N ASN A 63 -7.84 -26.47 -10.19
CA ASN A 63 -7.91 -27.85 -10.66
C ASN A 63 -8.53 -27.87 -12.05
N LYS A 64 -7.83 -28.45 -13.03
CA LYS A 64 -8.28 -28.58 -14.41
C LYS A 64 -8.42 -30.06 -14.74
N LYS A 65 -9.61 -30.47 -15.16
CA LYS A 65 -9.94 -31.88 -15.44
C LYS A 65 -10.79 -31.99 -16.69
N LEU A 66 -10.60 -33.06 -17.46
CA LEU A 66 -11.41 -33.37 -18.63
C LEU A 66 -12.56 -34.29 -18.21
N TYR A 67 -13.73 -34.02 -18.77
CA TYR A 67 -14.93 -34.83 -18.59
C TYR A 67 -15.59 -35.08 -19.93
N TYR A 68 -16.16 -36.26 -20.07
CA TYR A 68 -17.07 -36.61 -21.15
C TYR A 68 -18.50 -36.36 -20.68
N PHE A 69 -19.30 -35.67 -21.51
CA PHE A 69 -20.73 -35.47 -21.30
C PHE A 69 -21.48 -35.53 -22.63
N ASP A 70 -22.44 -36.44 -22.73
CA ASP A 70 -23.24 -36.70 -23.94
C ASP A 70 -24.70 -36.21 -23.82
N GLY A 71 -25.02 -35.46 -22.78
CA GLY A 71 -26.38 -35.03 -22.45
C GLY A 71 -27.06 -35.90 -21.38
N LEU A 72 -26.59 -37.13 -21.16
CA LEU A 72 -27.18 -38.07 -20.20
C LEU A 72 -26.22 -38.46 -19.08
N ALA A 73 -24.95 -38.72 -19.42
CA ALA A 73 -23.98 -39.23 -18.47
C ALA A 73 -22.69 -38.39 -18.49
N CYS A 74 -22.15 -38.15 -17.30
CA CYS A 74 -20.92 -37.40 -17.10
C CYS A 74 -19.84 -38.32 -16.51
N PHE A 75 -18.69 -38.42 -17.17
CA PHE A 75 -17.58 -39.27 -16.74
C PHE A 75 -16.25 -38.53 -16.79
N TYR A 76 -15.31 -38.91 -15.92
CA TYR A 76 -13.94 -38.43 -15.99
C TYR A 76 -13.25 -38.96 -17.26
N ALA A 77 -12.64 -38.07 -18.03
CA ALA A 77 -11.99 -38.38 -19.29
C ALA A 77 -10.47 -38.21 -19.22
N HIS A 78 -9.78 -39.03 -20.01
CA HIS A 78 -8.33 -39.06 -20.12
C HIS A 78 -7.92 -38.81 -21.57
N LYS A 79 -6.89 -37.99 -21.79
CA LYS A 79 -6.33 -37.71 -23.11
C LYS A 79 -4.97 -38.39 -23.27
N GLU A 80 -4.79 -39.13 -24.35
CA GLU A 80 -3.52 -39.76 -24.73
C GLU A 80 -2.65 -38.80 -25.55
N GLU A 81 -1.35 -39.09 -25.68
CA GLU A 81 -0.38 -38.26 -26.41
C GLU A 81 -0.74 -38.10 -27.89
N ASN A 82 -1.31 -39.14 -28.50
CA ASN A 82 -1.84 -39.13 -29.88
C ASN A 82 -3.12 -38.27 -30.03
N GLY A 83 -3.61 -37.66 -28.95
CA GLY A 83 -4.78 -36.81 -28.93
C GLY A 83 -6.12 -37.56 -28.84
N ASN A 84 -6.12 -38.89 -28.73
CA ASN A 84 -7.33 -39.67 -28.48
C ASN A 84 -7.80 -39.51 -27.04
N VAL A 85 -9.11 -39.59 -26.83
CA VAL A 85 -9.75 -39.39 -25.53
C VAL A 85 -10.54 -40.64 -25.16
N TYR A 86 -10.42 -41.08 -23.91
CA TYR A 86 -11.12 -42.25 -23.39
C TYR A 86 -11.67 -42.01 -21.99
N ILE A 87 -12.69 -42.79 -21.63
CA ILE A 87 -13.20 -42.91 -20.27
C ILE A 87 -12.94 -44.33 -19.76
N ASN A 88 -12.80 -44.48 -18.45
CA ASN A 88 -12.70 -45.80 -17.83
C ASN A 88 -14.11 -46.28 -17.49
N THR A 89 -14.46 -47.48 -17.94
CA THR A 89 -15.76 -48.11 -17.67
C THR A 89 -15.57 -49.47 -16.99
N ARG A 90 -16.56 -49.85 -16.18
CA ARG A 90 -16.67 -51.18 -15.58
C ARG A 90 -17.99 -51.79 -16.02
N GLN A 91 -17.94 -53.00 -16.57
CA GLN A 91 -19.14 -53.75 -16.92
C GLN A 91 -19.77 -54.42 -15.70
N ASN A 92 -18.98 -54.75 -14.66
CA ASN A 92 -19.46 -55.29 -13.38
C ASN A 92 -18.50 -54.92 -12.23
N PRO A 93 -18.94 -54.97 -10.95
CA PRO A 93 -18.10 -54.62 -9.79
C PRO A 93 -16.81 -55.44 -9.67
N ALA A 94 -16.83 -56.68 -10.17
CA ALA A 94 -15.71 -57.61 -10.18
C ALA A 94 -14.79 -57.49 -11.42
N SER A 95 -15.11 -56.65 -12.41
CA SER A 95 -14.32 -56.54 -13.64
C SER A 95 -13.14 -55.57 -13.51
N THR A 96 -12.10 -55.79 -14.32
CA THR A 96 -11.04 -54.81 -14.55
C THR A 96 -11.60 -53.59 -15.27
N TRP A 97 -10.97 -52.43 -15.07
CA TRP A 97 -11.32 -51.21 -15.79
C TRP A 97 -10.94 -51.33 -17.26
N GLN A 98 -11.88 -51.01 -18.15
CA GLN A 98 -11.63 -50.99 -19.60
C GLN A 98 -11.70 -49.56 -20.14
N LYS A 99 -10.77 -49.24 -21.05
CA LYS A 99 -10.76 -47.98 -21.79
C LYS A 99 -11.85 -48.01 -22.86
N LYS A 100 -12.78 -47.05 -22.80
CA LYS A 100 -13.74 -46.78 -23.87
C LYS A 100 -13.37 -45.46 -24.52
N TYR A 101 -12.95 -45.50 -25.78
CA TYR A 101 -12.70 -44.29 -26.56
C TYR A 101 -14.03 -43.57 -26.84
N VAL A 102 -14.00 -42.25 -26.73
CA VAL A 102 -15.20 -41.40 -26.80
C VAL A 102 -15.03 -40.30 -27.84
N ASP A 103 -16.16 -39.78 -28.33
CA ASP A 103 -16.17 -38.64 -29.23
C ASP A 103 -15.59 -37.40 -28.54
N LYS A 104 -14.66 -36.73 -29.24
CA LYS A 104 -14.00 -35.51 -28.79
C LYS A 104 -15.00 -34.35 -28.66
N ASN A 105 -16.08 -34.34 -29.44
CA ASN A 105 -17.12 -33.29 -29.40
C ASN A 105 -17.93 -33.29 -28.09
N CYS A 106 -17.86 -34.38 -27.33
CA CYS A 106 -18.50 -34.54 -26.03
C CYS A 106 -17.54 -34.27 -24.87
N ILE A 107 -16.35 -33.73 -25.14
CA ILE A 107 -15.34 -33.46 -24.12
C ILE A 107 -15.42 -32.01 -23.65
N TYR A 108 -15.49 -31.86 -22.34
CA TYR A 108 -15.50 -30.58 -21.65
C TYR A 108 -14.35 -30.53 -20.67
N LYS A 109 -13.71 -29.38 -20.57
CA LYS A 109 -12.66 -29.12 -19.60
C LYS A 109 -13.22 -28.27 -18.47
N LEU A 110 -13.31 -28.88 -17.31
CA LEU A 110 -13.83 -28.27 -16.09
C LEU A 110 -12.66 -27.63 -15.33
N ILE A 111 -12.77 -26.33 -15.05
CA ILE A 111 -11.75 -25.54 -14.37
C ILE A 111 -12.34 -25.04 -13.06
N ARG A 112 -11.76 -25.44 -11.93
CA ARG A 112 -12.22 -25.06 -10.60
C ARG A 112 -11.25 -24.11 -9.92
N HIS A 113 -11.77 -23.01 -9.40
CA HIS A 113 -11.05 -22.01 -8.63
C HIS A 113 -11.48 -22.08 -7.18
N TYR A 114 -10.65 -22.69 -6.34
CA TYR A 114 -10.93 -22.83 -4.91
C TYR A 114 -10.35 -21.66 -4.13
N ARG A 115 -11.20 -21.06 -3.31
CA ARG A 115 -10.85 -20.04 -2.34
C ARG A 115 -11.39 -20.42 -0.98
N TYR A 116 -10.58 -20.17 0.02
CA TYR A 116 -10.93 -20.48 1.40
C TYR A 116 -10.64 -19.28 2.29
N ASN A 117 -11.60 -18.96 3.13
CA ASN A 117 -11.48 -17.97 4.19
C ASN A 117 -11.26 -18.74 5.50
N LYS A 118 -10.04 -18.68 6.02
CA LYS A 118 -9.61 -19.38 7.25
C LYS A 118 -10.41 -18.95 8.47
N ASN A 119 -10.78 -17.67 8.54
CA ASN A 119 -11.43 -17.10 9.73
C ASN A 119 -12.91 -17.48 9.81
N ASN A 120 -13.48 -18.02 8.73
CA ASN A 120 -14.92 -18.30 8.60
C ASN A 120 -15.22 -19.76 8.26
N ASP A 121 -14.20 -20.61 8.15
CA ASP A 121 -14.36 -21.99 7.67
C ASP A 121 -15.19 -22.09 6.37
N PHE A 122 -15.00 -21.09 5.51
CA PHE A 122 -15.86 -20.78 4.37
C PHE A 122 -15.13 -20.99 3.05
N THR A 123 -15.76 -21.73 2.13
CA THR A 123 -15.22 -22.01 0.79
C THR A 123 -16.05 -21.29 -0.25
N HIS A 124 -15.35 -20.56 -1.13
CA HIS A 124 -15.91 -20.02 -2.35
C HIS A 124 -15.29 -20.77 -3.55
N LEU A 125 -16.15 -21.41 -4.33
CA LEU A 125 -15.79 -22.16 -5.53
C LEU A 125 -16.39 -21.46 -6.75
N ILE A 126 -15.53 -21.12 -7.70
CA ILE A 126 -15.96 -20.69 -9.04
C ILE A 126 -15.56 -21.79 -10.03
N VAL A 127 -16.48 -22.18 -10.91
CA VAL A 127 -16.26 -23.24 -11.89
C VAL A 127 -16.56 -22.74 -13.29
N GLU A 128 -15.58 -22.90 -14.18
CA GLU A 128 -15.70 -22.61 -15.61
C GLU A 128 -15.70 -23.91 -16.42
N LEU A 129 -16.37 -23.87 -17.57
CA LEU A 129 -16.36 -24.95 -18.54
C LEU A 129 -15.79 -24.43 -19.88
N GLU A 130 -14.83 -25.16 -20.42
CA GLU A 130 -14.22 -24.90 -21.73
C GLU A 130 -14.55 -26.06 -22.67
N LYS A 131 -14.99 -25.74 -23.89
CA LYS A 131 -15.25 -26.67 -24.99
C LYS A 131 -14.52 -26.18 -26.24
N ASP A 132 -13.74 -27.05 -26.87
CA ASP A 132 -12.99 -26.74 -28.10
C ASP A 132 -12.14 -25.46 -28.01
N GLY A 133 -11.56 -25.21 -26.83
CA GLY A 133 -10.75 -24.02 -26.54
C GLY A 133 -11.54 -22.75 -26.21
N ASN A 134 -12.87 -22.79 -26.31
CA ASN A 134 -13.74 -21.66 -25.99
C ASN A 134 -14.42 -21.86 -24.63
N MET A 135 -14.50 -20.79 -23.84
CA MET A 135 -15.27 -20.81 -22.60
C MET A 135 -16.76 -20.76 -22.90
N LEU A 136 -17.55 -21.48 -22.12
CA LEU A 136 -19.00 -21.33 -22.16
C LEU A 136 -19.43 -19.98 -21.57
N ASP A 137 -20.63 -19.55 -21.99
CA ASP A 137 -21.24 -18.28 -21.59
C ASP A 137 -21.56 -18.23 -20.09
N PHE A 138 -21.84 -19.36 -19.46
CA PHE A 138 -22.13 -19.42 -18.03
C PHE A 138 -20.98 -20.00 -17.21
N TYR A 139 -20.83 -19.51 -15.98
CA TYR A 139 -19.99 -20.12 -14.96
C TYR A 139 -20.78 -20.34 -13.68
N TYR A 140 -20.32 -21.28 -12.85
CA TYR A 140 -20.99 -21.67 -11.61
C TYR A 140 -20.26 -21.09 -10.40
N VAL A 141 -21.03 -20.59 -9.44
CA VAL A 141 -20.55 -20.05 -8.17
C VAL A 141 -21.17 -20.85 -7.03
N LEU A 142 -20.35 -21.29 -6.09
CA LEU A 142 -20.77 -21.99 -4.88
C LEU A 142 -20.11 -21.36 -3.65
N TYR A 143 -20.95 -20.96 -2.71
CA TYR A 143 -20.60 -20.61 -1.35
C TYR A 143 -20.92 -21.77 -0.42
N ARG A 144 -19.91 -22.27 0.30
CA ARG A 144 -20.05 -23.43 1.18
C ARG A 144 -19.41 -23.20 2.53
N TRP A 145 -20.20 -23.38 3.57
CA TRP A 145 -19.80 -23.44 4.96
C TRP A 145 -19.40 -24.86 5.36
N LYS A 146 -18.28 -25.03 6.05
CA LYS A 146 -17.76 -26.35 6.43
C LYS A 146 -18.56 -26.99 7.58
N ASN A 147 -18.95 -26.21 8.59
CA ASN A 147 -19.60 -26.72 9.81
C ASN A 147 -21.04 -26.20 10.01
N GLY A 148 -21.66 -25.66 8.96
CA GLY A 148 -22.98 -25.00 9.05
C GLY A 148 -22.86 -23.48 9.10
N VAL A 149 -24.01 -22.81 9.22
CA VAL A 149 -24.10 -21.35 9.17
C VAL A 149 -23.48 -20.73 10.42
N GLU A 150 -22.41 -19.96 10.24
CA GLU A 150 -21.85 -19.09 11.27
C GLU A 150 -21.97 -17.63 10.84
N LYS A 151 -21.95 -16.72 11.81
CA LYS A 151 -21.89 -15.28 11.52
C LYS A 151 -20.55 -15.00 10.82
N PHE A 152 -20.61 -14.42 9.62
CA PHE A 152 -19.40 -14.10 8.88
C PHE A 152 -18.57 -13.06 9.65
N ILE A 153 -17.35 -13.44 10.02
CA ILE A 153 -16.34 -12.62 10.67
C ILE A 153 -15.55 -11.89 9.59
N GLU A 154 -15.88 -10.62 9.42
CA GLU A 154 -15.13 -9.72 8.55
C GLU A 154 -13.78 -9.41 9.17
N SER A 155 -12.70 -9.62 8.40
CA SER A 155 -11.33 -9.44 8.89
C SER A 155 -10.78 -8.09 8.40
N PRO A 156 -10.05 -7.34 9.25
CA PRO A 156 -9.40 -6.11 8.84
C PRO A 156 -8.35 -6.35 7.75
N HIS A 157 -8.11 -5.35 6.90
CA HIS A 157 -7.09 -5.44 5.85
C HIS A 157 -5.68 -5.39 6.45
N GLY A 158 -4.86 -6.41 6.19
CA GLY A 158 -3.43 -6.44 6.54
C GLY A 158 -3.17 -6.33 8.05
N ASN A 159 -2.19 -5.50 8.42
CA ASN A 159 -1.80 -5.27 9.82
C ASN A 159 -2.60 -4.15 10.52
N THR A 160 -3.77 -3.77 9.99
CA THR A 160 -4.55 -2.66 10.54
C THR A 160 -5.07 -3.02 11.93
N LYS A 161 -4.57 -2.32 12.96
CA LYS A 161 -4.97 -2.50 14.37
C LYS A 161 -6.20 -1.67 14.77
N ASN A 162 -6.72 -0.84 13.87
CA ASN A 162 -7.84 0.06 14.15
C ASN A 162 -9.18 -0.64 13.86
N PRO A 163 -9.98 -0.98 14.88
CA PRO A 163 -11.28 -1.64 14.71
C PRO A 163 -12.36 -0.73 14.10
N LEU A 164 -12.12 0.58 13.99
CA LEU A 164 -13.06 1.56 13.42
C LEU A 164 -12.85 1.79 11.91
N LEU A 165 -11.70 1.38 11.36
CA LEU A 165 -11.47 1.41 9.92
C LEU A 165 -12.27 0.25 9.32
N GLY A 166 -13.34 0.59 8.60
CA GLY A 166 -14.30 -0.35 8.05
C GLY A 166 -13.69 -1.54 7.30
N ASN A 167 -14.48 -2.59 7.21
CA ASN A 167 -14.05 -3.90 6.74
C ASN A 167 -13.55 -3.87 5.29
N TYR A 168 -12.62 -4.78 4.98
CA TYR A 168 -12.04 -4.87 3.64
C TYR A 168 -13.04 -5.47 2.64
N ALA A 169 -13.67 -4.62 1.84
CA ALA A 169 -14.37 -5.06 0.64
C ALA A 169 -13.42 -5.01 -0.57
N ARG A 170 -13.28 -6.14 -1.27
CA ARG A 170 -12.54 -6.17 -2.53
C ARG A 170 -13.32 -5.36 -3.58
N LYS A 171 -12.65 -4.40 -4.21
CA LYS A 171 -13.21 -3.60 -5.31
C LYS A 171 -13.31 -4.42 -6.60
N ASP A 172 -14.34 -4.14 -7.40
CA ASP A 172 -14.53 -4.79 -8.70
C ASP A 172 -13.36 -4.47 -9.64
N PRO A 173 -12.61 -5.48 -10.12
CA PRO A 173 -11.55 -5.27 -11.10
C PRO A 173 -12.02 -4.64 -12.42
N GLN A 174 -13.28 -4.82 -12.80
CA GLN A 174 -13.82 -4.19 -14.01
C GLN A 174 -13.99 -2.68 -13.81
N ALA A 175 -14.61 -2.26 -12.71
CA ALA A 175 -14.71 -0.84 -12.34
C ALA A 175 -13.32 -0.16 -12.28
N LEU A 176 -12.30 -0.86 -11.76
CA LEU A 176 -10.92 -0.36 -11.76
C LEU A 176 -10.39 -0.13 -13.19
N ARG A 177 -10.62 -1.07 -14.12
CA ARG A 177 -10.20 -0.92 -15.53
C ARG A 177 -10.88 0.23 -16.25
N GLU A 178 -12.18 0.41 -16.04
CA GLU A 178 -12.94 1.53 -16.63
C GLU A 178 -12.40 2.89 -16.14
N VAL A 179 -12.06 2.98 -14.85
CA VAL A 179 -11.37 4.16 -14.29
C VAL A 179 -9.98 4.33 -14.92
N GLU A 180 -9.20 3.28 -15.08
CA GLU A 180 -7.88 3.36 -15.75
C GLU A 180 -8.00 3.87 -17.18
N GLU A 181 -8.96 3.38 -17.97
CA GLU A 181 -9.18 3.81 -19.35
C GLU A 181 -9.57 5.29 -19.43
N ASN A 182 -10.48 5.73 -18.54
CA ASN A 182 -10.86 7.13 -18.42
C ASN A 182 -9.69 8.04 -18.01
N LEU A 183 -8.81 7.56 -17.12
CA LEU A 183 -7.58 8.27 -16.75
C LEU A 183 -6.59 8.35 -17.93
N LYS A 184 -6.43 7.25 -18.69
CA LYS A 184 -5.58 7.20 -19.90
C LYS A 184 -6.10 8.13 -21.00
N SER A 185 -7.42 8.33 -21.08
CA SER A 185 -8.02 9.28 -22.03
C SER A 185 -7.84 10.76 -21.62
N GLY A 186 -7.07 11.05 -20.56
CA GLY A 186 -6.72 12.40 -20.13
C GLY A 186 -7.70 13.07 -19.17
N LYS A 187 -8.73 12.38 -18.70
CA LYS A 187 -9.69 12.94 -17.72
C LYS A 187 -9.02 13.17 -16.35
N SER A 188 -9.45 14.19 -15.64
CA SER A 188 -9.01 14.45 -14.26
C SER A 188 -9.61 13.44 -13.28
N CYS A 189 -8.95 13.22 -12.13
CA CYS A 189 -9.46 12.30 -11.10
C CYS A 189 -10.87 12.68 -10.63
N GLU A 190 -11.18 13.98 -10.55
CA GLU A 190 -12.51 14.48 -10.17
C GLU A 190 -13.55 14.17 -11.24
N GLN A 191 -13.24 14.41 -12.52
CA GLN A 191 -14.14 14.06 -13.62
C GLN A 191 -14.45 12.56 -13.64
N VAL A 192 -13.42 11.73 -13.47
CA VAL A 192 -13.60 10.27 -13.40
C VAL A 192 -14.42 9.88 -12.18
N TYR A 193 -14.15 10.48 -11.00
CA TYR A 193 -14.92 10.23 -9.78
C TYR A 193 -16.42 10.53 -9.95
N PHE A 194 -16.76 11.73 -10.46
CA PHE A 194 -18.16 12.12 -10.64
C PHE A 194 -18.86 11.31 -11.72
N GLN A 195 -18.18 11.00 -12.83
CA GLN A 195 -18.76 10.18 -13.89
C GLN A 195 -18.99 8.74 -13.41
N HIS A 196 -17.96 8.13 -12.84
CA HIS A 196 -17.99 6.73 -12.38
C HIS A 196 -19.08 6.51 -11.34
N ASN A 197 -19.16 7.36 -10.31
CA ASN A 197 -20.15 7.21 -9.25
C ASN A 197 -21.57 7.60 -9.68
N LYS A 198 -21.74 8.31 -10.80
CA LYS A 198 -23.05 8.55 -11.40
C LYS A 198 -23.53 7.35 -12.22
N GLU A 199 -22.60 6.63 -12.84
CA GLU A 199 -22.89 5.48 -13.72
C GLU A 199 -22.95 4.14 -12.96
N ASN A 200 -22.47 4.09 -11.70
CA ASN A 200 -22.42 2.89 -10.89
C ASN A 200 -23.22 3.02 -9.59
N GLU A 201 -24.23 2.17 -9.42
CA GLU A 201 -25.05 2.11 -8.19
C GLU A 201 -24.55 1.05 -7.20
N GLU A 202 -23.71 0.11 -7.65
CA GLU A 202 -23.22 -1.01 -6.83
C GLU A 202 -22.14 -0.57 -5.82
N PRO A 203 -22.31 -0.85 -4.50
CA PRO A 203 -21.39 -0.39 -3.45
C PRO A 203 -19.92 -0.78 -3.65
N ASN A 204 -19.67 -1.98 -4.20
CA ASN A 204 -18.31 -2.50 -4.43
C ASN A 204 -17.64 -1.91 -5.67
N SER A 205 -18.42 -1.28 -6.56
CA SER A 205 -17.95 -0.59 -7.76
C SER A 205 -17.67 0.89 -7.50
N ILE A 206 -18.29 1.50 -6.47
CA ILE A 206 -18.05 2.90 -6.08
C ILE A 206 -16.61 3.08 -5.58
N LEU A 207 -15.92 4.06 -6.15
CA LEU A 207 -14.53 4.40 -5.82
C LEU A 207 -14.45 5.79 -5.18
N SER A 208 -13.59 5.92 -4.16
CA SER A 208 -13.30 7.23 -3.59
C SER A 208 -12.33 8.01 -4.47
N LEU A 209 -12.38 9.34 -4.40
CA LEU A 209 -11.42 10.20 -5.10
C LEU A 209 -9.96 9.88 -4.72
N LYS A 210 -9.72 9.46 -3.47
CA LYS A 210 -8.41 9.01 -3.00
C LYS A 210 -7.98 7.71 -3.68
N SER A 211 -8.89 6.74 -3.84
CA SER A 211 -8.63 5.48 -4.56
C SER A 211 -8.25 5.73 -6.02
N ILE A 212 -8.98 6.63 -6.71
CA ILE A 212 -8.71 7.00 -8.11
C ILE A 212 -7.35 7.72 -8.23
N THR A 213 -7.04 8.61 -7.29
CA THR A 213 -5.75 9.31 -7.24
C THR A 213 -4.59 8.34 -7.04
N ASN A 214 -4.74 7.37 -6.14
CA ASN A 214 -3.74 6.33 -5.91
C ASN A 214 -3.55 5.44 -7.15
N LEU A 215 -4.64 5.11 -7.85
CA LEU A 215 -4.59 4.33 -9.09
C LEU A 215 -3.85 5.08 -10.20
N ARG A 216 -4.15 6.37 -10.39
CA ARG A 216 -3.41 7.23 -11.33
C ARG A 216 -1.92 7.28 -11.00
N TYR A 217 -1.58 7.38 -9.72
CA TYR A 217 -0.19 7.33 -9.27
C TYR A 217 0.48 6.00 -9.59
N SER A 218 -0.19 4.86 -9.38
CA SER A 218 0.37 3.55 -9.74
C SER A 218 0.51 3.36 -11.25
N MET A 219 -0.42 3.87 -12.06
CA MET A 219 -0.34 3.81 -13.53
C MET A 219 0.85 4.62 -14.05
N ASN A 220 1.11 5.78 -13.46
CA ASN A 220 2.24 6.64 -13.82
C ASN A 220 3.59 6.13 -13.31
N LYS A 221 3.65 5.00 -12.59
CA LYS A 221 4.94 4.37 -12.27
C LYS A 221 5.59 3.71 -13.49
N ASP A 222 4.81 3.38 -14.52
CA ASP A 222 5.30 2.70 -15.73
C ASP A 222 5.49 3.64 -16.94
N ASP A 223 5.02 4.89 -16.86
CA ASP A 223 5.33 5.92 -17.88
C ASP A 223 6.71 6.51 -17.57
N GLY A 224 7.60 6.52 -18.59
CA GLY A 224 9.04 6.72 -18.47
C GLY A 224 9.50 7.78 -17.47
N MET A 225 10.65 7.52 -16.82
CA MET A 225 11.25 8.38 -15.79
C MET A 225 11.13 9.85 -16.15
N MET A 226 10.19 10.52 -15.48
CA MET A 226 10.06 11.96 -15.53
C MET A 226 11.38 12.57 -15.07
N SER A 227 11.90 13.54 -15.84
CA SER A 227 13.14 14.20 -15.44
C SER A 227 12.98 14.86 -14.06
N GLU A 228 14.05 14.89 -13.26
CA GLU A 228 14.06 15.59 -11.96
C GLU A 228 13.58 17.04 -12.10
N LEU A 229 13.93 17.69 -13.21
CA LEU A 229 13.48 19.03 -13.54
C LEU A 229 11.96 19.13 -13.72
N ASP A 230 11.32 18.17 -14.39
CA ASP A 230 9.87 18.16 -14.58
C ASP A 230 9.12 17.89 -13.27
N ILE A 231 9.70 17.04 -12.42
CA ILE A 231 9.20 16.80 -11.06
C ILE A 231 9.25 18.10 -10.24
N LEU A 232 10.40 18.78 -10.22
CA LEU A 232 10.56 20.03 -9.47
C LEU A 232 9.62 21.12 -9.99
N LYS A 233 9.57 21.32 -11.32
CA LYS A 233 8.67 22.29 -11.97
C LYS A 233 7.21 22.09 -11.57
N ARG A 234 6.76 20.84 -11.40
CA ARG A 234 5.41 20.53 -10.92
C ARG A 234 5.22 20.86 -9.45
N ALA A 235 6.21 20.58 -8.61
CA ALA A 235 6.17 20.89 -7.18
C ALA A 235 6.09 22.40 -6.91
N VAL A 236 6.80 23.21 -7.70
CA VAL A 236 6.84 24.68 -7.55
C VAL A 236 5.89 25.45 -8.48
N ARG A 237 5.05 24.75 -9.26
CA ARG A 237 4.26 25.33 -10.37
C ARG A 237 3.29 26.44 -9.96
N ARG A 238 2.87 26.48 -8.71
CA ARG A 238 1.99 27.53 -8.20
C ARG A 238 2.85 28.70 -7.74
N LYS A 239 2.73 29.86 -8.39
CA LYS A 239 3.22 31.13 -7.83
C LYS A 239 2.55 31.31 -6.46
N ASN A 240 3.32 31.10 -5.41
CA ASN A 240 2.98 31.46 -4.06
C ASN A 240 4.18 32.22 -3.47
N ASN A 241 3.96 33.02 -2.43
CA ASN A 241 5.03 33.78 -1.78
C ASN A 241 6.00 32.90 -0.99
N PHE A 242 5.84 31.57 -1.09
CA PHE A 242 6.60 30.59 -0.32
C PHE A 242 7.79 30.05 -1.10
N VAL A 243 7.69 29.87 -2.43
CA VAL A 243 8.85 29.53 -3.27
C VAL A 243 9.64 30.80 -3.56
N LYS A 244 10.86 30.89 -3.02
CA LYS A 244 11.68 32.10 -3.08
C LYS A 244 12.75 32.04 -4.16
N SER A 245 13.41 30.89 -4.30
CA SER A 245 14.35 30.66 -5.40
C SER A 245 14.28 29.23 -5.93
N VAL A 246 14.60 29.07 -7.21
CA VAL A 246 14.73 27.77 -7.88
C VAL A 246 16.07 27.78 -8.60
N ASN A 247 17.02 27.00 -8.10
CA ASN A 247 18.35 26.91 -8.68
C ASN A 247 18.44 25.66 -9.57
N ILE A 248 18.80 25.89 -10.83
CA ILE A 248 18.97 24.88 -11.87
C ILE A 248 20.42 24.96 -12.36
N SER A 249 21.20 23.92 -12.10
CA SER A 249 22.53 23.70 -12.69
C SER A 249 22.53 22.43 -13.53
N ASP A 250 23.63 22.19 -14.27
CA ASP A 250 23.79 21.01 -15.15
C ASP A 250 23.56 19.67 -14.41
N ASP A 251 23.72 19.65 -13.08
CA ASP A 251 23.62 18.45 -12.27
C ASP A 251 22.71 18.59 -11.02
N ARG A 252 22.06 19.74 -10.78
CA ARG A 252 21.25 19.96 -9.56
C ARG A 252 20.01 20.79 -9.82
N TYR A 253 18.92 20.32 -9.25
CA TYR A 253 17.63 21.00 -9.26
C TYR A 253 17.15 21.17 -7.83
N THR A 254 17.05 22.42 -7.40
CA THR A 254 16.72 22.73 -6.00
C THR A 254 15.73 23.87 -5.93
N ALA A 255 14.83 23.84 -4.96
CA ALA A 255 13.95 24.97 -4.67
C ALA A 255 14.01 25.32 -3.19
N PHE A 256 14.17 26.59 -2.90
CA PHE A 256 14.22 27.14 -1.55
C PHE A 256 12.88 27.77 -1.21
N LEU A 257 12.33 27.37 -0.07
CA LEU A 257 11.00 27.75 0.36
C LEU A 257 11.04 28.36 1.76
N TYR A 258 10.50 29.57 1.90
CA TYR A 258 10.32 30.21 3.21
C TYR A 258 9.28 31.32 3.13
N LEU A 259 8.70 31.65 4.29
CA LEU A 259 7.93 32.89 4.49
C LEU A 259 8.83 33.88 5.21
N ASP A 260 8.69 35.18 4.94
CA ASP A 260 9.65 36.18 5.44
C ASP A 260 9.73 36.20 6.97
N TYR A 261 8.60 35.98 7.67
CA TYR A 261 8.59 35.88 9.13
C TYR A 261 9.47 34.76 9.67
N MET A 262 9.64 33.65 8.93
CA MET A 262 10.46 32.52 9.38
C MET A 262 11.93 32.96 9.53
N MET A 263 12.42 33.78 8.61
CA MET A 263 13.80 34.28 8.63
C MET A 263 13.99 35.27 9.79
N SER A 264 13.05 36.19 9.98
CA SER A 264 13.05 37.14 11.11
C SER A 264 12.96 36.43 12.47
N ASP A 265 12.16 35.38 12.58
CA ASP A 265 12.05 34.61 13.82
C ASP A 265 13.34 33.82 14.11
N ILE A 266 14.02 33.29 13.09
CA ILE A 266 15.33 32.64 13.28
C ILE A 266 16.38 33.63 13.75
N GLU A 267 16.41 34.84 13.19
CA GLU A 267 17.30 35.91 13.68
C GLU A 267 17.02 36.18 15.17
N ARG A 268 15.76 36.45 15.50
CA ARG A 268 15.34 36.75 16.87
C ARG A 268 15.61 35.62 17.86
N PHE A 269 15.35 34.37 17.49
CA PHE A 269 15.38 33.25 18.44
C PHE A 269 16.68 32.44 18.41
N CYS A 270 17.33 32.31 17.26
CA CYS A 270 18.54 31.50 17.08
C CYS A 270 19.83 32.33 17.00
N VAL A 271 19.76 33.61 16.64
CA VAL A 271 20.91 34.54 16.67
C VAL A 271 20.89 35.36 17.95
N GLU A 272 19.84 36.15 18.19
CA GLU A 272 19.75 36.97 19.41
C GLU A 272 19.47 36.09 20.63
N GLY A 273 18.50 35.18 20.50
CA GLY A 273 18.14 34.18 21.50
C GLY A 273 19.13 33.02 21.60
N ASN A 274 18.70 31.92 22.21
CA ASN A 274 19.48 30.69 22.38
C ASN A 274 18.74 29.44 21.86
N SER A 275 17.76 29.64 20.98
CA SER A 275 17.06 28.54 20.32
C SER A 275 18.01 27.79 19.40
N ILE A 276 17.79 26.48 19.30
CA ILE A 276 18.51 25.60 18.39
C ILE A 276 17.85 25.69 17.01
N PHE A 277 18.65 25.92 15.97
CA PHE A 277 18.21 25.79 14.59
C PHE A 277 18.37 24.34 14.13
N CYS A 278 17.27 23.60 14.12
CA CYS A 278 17.24 22.17 13.81
C CYS A 278 17.08 21.95 12.30
N ILE A 279 17.78 20.97 11.76
CA ILE A 279 17.78 20.63 10.34
C ILE A 279 17.53 19.13 10.20
N ASP A 280 16.49 18.76 9.44
CA ASP A 280 16.12 17.37 9.22
C ASP A 280 15.73 17.14 7.75
N THR A 281 16.05 15.97 7.22
CA THR A 281 15.63 15.55 5.87
C THR A 281 14.48 14.56 5.98
N THR A 282 13.29 15.10 6.16
CA THR A 282 12.16 14.34 6.69
C THR A 282 11.42 13.48 5.64
N PHE A 283 11.25 13.94 4.40
CA PHE A 283 10.34 13.28 3.45
C PHE A 283 10.90 13.06 2.05
N ASN A 284 10.74 11.84 1.54
CA ASN A 284 10.80 11.53 0.10
C ASN A 284 9.42 11.78 -0.51
N ILE A 285 9.17 13.00 -0.99
CA ILE A 285 7.84 13.45 -1.44
C ILE A 285 7.38 12.64 -2.65
N VAL A 286 8.29 12.44 -3.60
CA VAL A 286 8.15 11.55 -4.77
C VAL A 286 9.52 10.94 -5.06
N PRO A 287 9.61 9.77 -5.71
CA PRO A 287 10.89 9.08 -5.91
C PRO A 287 12.01 10.03 -6.38
N GLY A 288 13.01 10.21 -5.51
CA GLY A 288 14.18 11.04 -5.78
C GLY A 288 14.09 12.46 -5.23
N LEU A 289 12.89 13.03 -5.02
CA LEU A 289 12.71 14.38 -4.48
C LEU A 289 12.54 14.35 -2.96
N TRP A 290 13.54 14.89 -2.27
CA TRP A 290 13.60 15.05 -0.82
C TRP A 290 13.20 16.45 -0.39
N LEU A 291 12.58 16.53 0.78
CA LEU A 291 12.41 17.76 1.55
C LEU A 291 13.39 17.73 2.71
N THR A 292 14.24 18.74 2.78
CA THR A 292 14.94 19.11 4.02
C THR A 292 14.22 20.31 4.61
N ASP A 293 13.64 20.13 5.78
CA ASP A 293 13.00 21.18 6.56
C ASP A 293 13.88 21.59 7.73
N THR A 294 13.61 22.78 8.23
CA THR A 294 14.27 23.32 9.41
C THR A 294 13.22 23.71 10.44
N SER A 295 13.61 23.75 11.70
CA SER A 295 12.75 24.19 12.79
C SER A 295 13.53 24.93 13.86
N TYR A 296 12.82 25.69 14.67
CA TYR A 296 13.37 26.41 15.82
C TYR A 296 12.31 26.49 16.92
N HIS A 297 12.73 26.68 18.16
CA HIS A 297 11.82 26.92 19.27
C HIS A 297 11.45 28.39 19.35
N ASN A 298 10.15 28.68 19.36
CA ASN A 298 9.66 30.04 19.55
C ASN A 298 9.78 30.41 21.04
N LEU A 299 10.81 31.19 21.37
CA LEU A 299 11.11 31.56 22.76
C LEU A 299 10.14 32.59 23.35
N ALA A 300 9.24 33.17 22.54
CA ALA A 300 8.21 34.08 23.00
C ALA A 300 6.94 33.36 23.49
N LEU A 301 6.82 32.05 23.24
CA LEU A 301 5.66 31.24 23.60
C LEU A 301 6.07 30.09 24.50
N VAL A 302 5.15 29.67 25.37
CA VAL A 302 5.31 28.50 26.23
C VAL A 302 4.03 27.68 26.14
N ASP A 303 4.16 26.37 25.98
CA ASP A 303 3.03 25.44 25.93
C ASP A 303 2.48 25.13 27.34
N LEU A 304 1.42 24.32 27.40
CA LEU A 304 0.79 23.92 28.68
C LEU A 304 1.72 23.11 29.60
N LYS A 305 2.84 22.61 29.09
CA LYS A 305 3.83 21.82 29.82
C LYS A 305 5.06 22.63 30.21
N GLY A 306 5.09 23.93 29.93
CA GLY A 306 6.24 24.78 30.23
C GLY A 306 7.34 24.77 29.17
N ASN A 307 7.12 24.15 28.00
CA ASN A 307 8.13 24.06 26.94
C ASN A 307 7.89 25.09 25.84
N HIS A 308 8.96 25.57 25.22
CA HIS A 308 8.86 26.39 24.02
C HIS A 308 8.39 25.53 22.83
N PRO A 309 7.35 25.93 22.08
CA PRO A 309 6.88 25.17 20.93
C PRO A 309 7.85 25.28 19.74
N SER A 310 7.99 24.18 18.99
CA SER A 310 8.79 24.15 17.75
C SER A 310 7.98 24.71 16.56
N PHE A 311 8.59 25.62 15.82
CA PHE A 311 8.03 26.31 14.67
C PHE A 311 8.82 25.95 13.39
N PRO A 312 8.16 25.88 12.23
CA PRO A 312 8.83 25.59 10.97
C PRO A 312 9.68 26.79 10.49
N GLY A 313 10.87 26.48 10.00
CA GLY A 313 11.77 27.41 9.33
C GLY A 313 11.80 27.21 7.80
N PRO A 314 12.82 27.78 7.13
CA PRO A 314 13.09 27.56 5.71
C PRO A 314 13.23 26.08 5.34
N MET A 315 12.91 25.78 4.10
CA MET A 315 12.96 24.42 3.57
C MET A 315 13.66 24.40 2.22
N MET A 316 14.16 23.22 1.87
CA MET A 316 14.78 22.94 0.58
C MET A 316 14.19 21.67 -0.03
N LEU A 317 13.71 21.79 -1.26
CA LEU A 317 13.42 20.66 -2.14
C LEU A 317 14.67 20.33 -2.96
N HIS A 318 15.09 19.06 -2.97
CA HIS A 318 16.32 18.65 -3.65
C HIS A 318 16.33 17.15 -4.00
N PHE A 319 17.18 16.75 -4.95
CA PHE A 319 17.29 15.35 -5.38
C PHE A 319 18.49 14.59 -4.78
N ARG A 320 19.40 15.30 -4.10
CA ARG A 320 20.67 14.76 -3.64
C ARG A 320 20.89 15.02 -2.16
N LYS A 321 21.21 13.98 -1.39
CA LYS A 321 21.55 14.09 0.04
C LYS A 321 23.07 14.10 0.23
N ASP A 322 23.75 15.05 -0.40
CA ASP A 322 25.21 15.19 -0.34
C ASP A 322 25.64 16.51 0.33
N GLU A 323 26.88 16.54 0.81
CA GLU A 323 27.43 17.68 1.54
C GLU A 323 27.35 19.00 0.76
N PRO A 324 27.71 19.05 -0.54
CA PRO A 324 27.54 20.25 -1.34
C PRO A 324 26.09 20.75 -1.40
N GLN A 325 25.10 19.87 -1.39
CA GLN A 325 23.69 20.25 -1.40
C GLN A 325 23.28 20.97 -0.09
N PHE A 326 23.68 20.43 1.06
CA PHE A 326 23.41 21.07 2.35
C PHE A 326 24.20 22.36 2.53
N ARG A 327 25.44 22.42 2.03
CA ARG A 327 26.20 23.67 1.98
C ARG A 327 25.48 24.75 1.16
N CYS A 328 24.97 24.41 -0.02
CA CYS A 328 24.17 25.34 -0.82
C CYS A 328 22.94 25.86 -0.05
N PHE A 329 22.30 25.01 0.76
CA PHE A 329 21.16 25.44 1.58
C PHE A 329 21.54 26.50 2.60
N GLY A 330 22.58 26.26 3.39
CA GLY A 330 23.08 27.26 4.33
C GLY A 330 23.46 28.57 3.62
N LEU A 331 24.12 28.48 2.46
CA LEU A 331 24.52 29.65 1.68
C LEU A 331 23.32 30.48 1.19
N GLU A 332 22.23 29.86 0.76
CA GLU A 332 21.02 30.58 0.35
C GLU A 332 20.34 31.27 1.54
N ILE A 333 20.34 30.66 2.73
CA ILE A 333 19.84 31.28 3.96
C ILE A 333 20.60 32.57 4.26
N ILE A 334 21.94 32.53 4.29
CA ILE A 334 22.76 33.70 4.64
C ILE A 334 22.82 34.74 3.51
N LYS A 335 22.65 34.33 2.26
CA LYS A 335 22.60 35.25 1.11
C LYS A 335 21.41 36.17 1.21
N GLU A 336 20.25 35.64 1.61
CA GLU A 336 19.03 36.42 1.78
C GLU A 336 19.04 37.17 3.12
N TYR A 337 19.57 36.57 4.20
CA TYR A 337 19.65 37.17 5.53
C TYR A 337 21.05 36.98 6.15
N PRO A 338 22.00 37.90 5.90
CA PRO A 338 23.40 37.76 6.32
C PRO A 338 23.61 37.59 7.83
N GLU A 339 22.76 38.20 8.65
CA GLU A 339 22.81 38.10 10.12
C GLU A 339 22.65 36.65 10.63
N LEU A 340 21.98 35.80 9.84
CA LEU A 340 21.82 34.38 10.18
C LEU A 340 23.13 33.60 10.17
N SER A 341 24.21 34.15 9.60
CA SER A 341 25.55 33.57 9.74
C SER A 341 26.01 33.44 11.20
N LEU A 342 25.39 34.22 12.12
CA LEU A 342 25.67 34.24 13.55
C LEU A 342 24.77 33.30 14.37
N ILE A 343 24.03 32.37 13.73
CA ILE A 343 23.25 31.35 14.44
C ILE A 343 24.16 30.64 15.45
N LYS A 344 23.70 30.56 16.71
CA LYS A 344 24.52 30.06 17.82
C LYS A 344 24.57 28.54 17.90
N LYS A 345 23.46 27.87 17.57
CA LYS A 345 23.29 26.42 17.79
C LYS A 345 22.59 25.76 16.60
N ILE A 346 23.16 24.68 16.09
CA ILE A 346 22.57 23.87 15.02
C ILE A 346 22.33 22.44 15.50
N GLY A 347 21.09 21.97 15.37
CA GLY A 347 20.68 20.60 15.69
C GLY A 347 20.57 19.74 14.44
N HIS A 348 21.06 18.50 14.47
CA HIS A 348 20.97 17.56 13.34
C HIS A 348 20.98 16.07 13.80
N ASP A 349 20.62 15.16 12.90
CA ASP A 349 20.47 13.69 13.12
C ASP A 349 21.78 12.87 12.96
N LEU A 350 22.94 13.53 13.05
CA LEU A 350 24.28 12.96 12.80
C LEU A 350 24.54 12.48 11.35
N ASP A 351 23.73 12.86 10.36
CA ASP A 351 24.06 12.62 8.96
C ASP A 351 25.32 13.42 8.54
N LYS A 352 26.35 12.74 8.04
CA LYS A 352 27.65 13.36 7.75
C LYS A 352 27.55 14.45 6.69
N ALA A 353 26.72 14.25 5.67
CA ALA A 353 26.57 15.21 4.59
C ALA A 353 25.94 16.50 5.10
N THR A 354 24.87 16.38 5.90
CA THR A 354 24.22 17.51 6.58
C THR A 354 25.20 18.22 7.50
N VAL A 355 25.89 17.48 8.38
CA VAL A 355 26.86 18.05 9.33
C VAL A 355 27.93 18.86 8.64
N ASN A 356 28.63 18.27 7.67
CA ASN A 356 29.73 18.94 7.01
C ASN A 356 29.24 20.14 6.19
N GLY A 357 28.12 19.97 5.48
CA GLY A 357 27.56 21.02 4.63
C GLY A 357 27.18 22.25 5.45
N MET A 358 26.45 22.05 6.55
CA MET A 358 25.99 23.14 7.40
C MET A 358 27.13 23.77 8.21
N LYS A 359 28.06 22.96 8.77
CA LYS A 359 29.24 23.47 9.49
C LYS A 359 30.15 24.34 8.63
N SER A 360 30.23 24.05 7.33
CA SER A 360 31.04 24.85 6.42
C SER A 360 30.48 26.26 6.19
N VAL A 361 29.21 26.51 6.54
CA VAL A 361 28.53 27.80 6.42
C VAL A 361 28.42 28.49 7.77
N PHE A 362 27.88 27.79 8.77
CA PHE A 362 27.66 28.30 10.12
C PHE A 362 28.83 27.92 11.04
N THR A 363 29.99 28.48 10.75
CA THR A 363 31.28 28.07 11.34
C THR A 363 31.40 28.37 12.84
N THR A 364 30.63 29.34 13.34
CA THR A 364 30.60 29.74 14.75
C THR A 364 29.54 29.01 15.57
N ALA A 365 28.65 28.24 14.92
CA ALA A 365 27.56 27.56 15.59
C ALA A 365 28.05 26.32 16.35
N GLU A 366 27.61 26.18 17.60
CA GLU A 366 27.69 24.93 18.34
C GLU A 366 26.81 23.87 17.65
N ASN A 367 27.32 22.64 17.53
CA ASN A 367 26.61 21.58 16.83
C ASN A 367 26.09 20.55 17.84
N LEU A 368 24.77 20.41 17.86
CA LEU A 368 24.03 19.57 18.78
C LEU A 368 23.45 18.36 18.05
N TRP A 369 23.47 17.23 18.74
CA TRP A 369 22.98 15.97 18.19
C TRP A 369 21.58 15.68 18.69
N CYS A 370 20.73 15.16 17.82
CA CYS A 370 19.42 14.69 18.21
C CYS A 370 19.54 13.54 19.22
N THR A 371 19.05 13.75 20.45
CA THR A 371 19.08 12.77 21.54
C THR A 371 18.42 11.45 21.15
N GLN A 372 17.28 11.50 20.44
CA GLN A 372 16.59 10.30 19.97
C GLN A 372 17.47 9.47 19.02
N HIS A 373 18.07 10.11 18.01
CA HIS A 373 18.94 9.40 17.06
C HIS A 373 20.23 8.87 17.73
N LEU A 374 20.72 9.55 18.76
CA LEU A 374 21.84 9.07 19.57
C LEU A 374 21.45 7.82 20.38
N GLN A 375 20.26 7.82 20.98
CA GLN A 375 19.68 6.66 21.68
C GLN A 375 19.54 5.45 20.75
N GLU A 376 18.90 5.62 19.59
CA GLU A 376 18.70 4.56 18.59
C GLU A 376 20.03 3.98 18.10
N ARG A 377 21.05 4.82 17.87
CA ARG A 377 22.39 4.36 17.50
C ARG A 377 23.07 3.56 18.59
N THR A 378 22.96 4.01 19.84
CA THR A 378 23.53 3.30 20.99
C THR A 378 22.86 1.94 21.16
N GLU A 379 21.54 1.85 21.08
CA GLU A 379 20.79 0.59 21.14
C GLU A 379 21.19 -0.38 20.02
N PHE A 380 21.28 0.13 18.78
CA PHE A 380 21.72 -0.67 17.64
C PHE A 380 23.16 -1.19 17.82
N LYS A 381 24.06 -0.35 18.33
CA LYS A 381 25.45 -0.73 18.60
C LYS A 381 25.54 -1.81 19.68
N LEU A 382 24.79 -1.68 20.76
CA LEU A 382 24.73 -2.68 21.84
C LEU A 382 24.19 -4.02 21.33
N THR A 383 23.15 -3.98 20.50
CA THR A 383 22.61 -5.18 19.82
C THR A 383 23.68 -5.85 18.96
N LYS A 384 24.41 -5.08 18.15
CA LYS A 384 25.49 -5.60 17.30
C LYS A 384 26.67 -6.18 18.11
N MET A 385 26.88 -5.71 19.33
CA MET A 385 27.88 -6.24 20.26
C MET A 385 27.42 -7.49 21.02
N GLY A 386 26.19 -7.95 20.79
CA GLY A 386 25.63 -9.14 21.44
C GLY A 386 25.12 -8.89 22.85
N ALA A 387 24.87 -7.63 23.24
CA ALA A 387 24.28 -7.31 24.54
C ALA A 387 22.85 -7.84 24.61
N ASN A 388 22.50 -8.52 25.70
CA ASN A 388 21.11 -8.92 25.96
C ASN A 388 20.27 -7.73 26.45
N GLN A 389 18.94 -7.87 26.42
CA GLN A 389 18.00 -6.79 26.77
C GLN A 389 18.28 -6.16 28.15
N ARG A 390 18.69 -6.96 29.14
CA ARG A 390 19.00 -6.44 30.48
C ARG A 390 20.21 -5.49 30.45
N ILE A 391 21.27 -5.88 29.74
CA ILE A 391 22.47 -5.05 29.59
C ILE A 391 22.14 -3.79 28.78
N GLN A 392 21.34 -3.94 27.71
CA GLN A 392 20.92 -2.80 26.90
C GLN A 392 20.16 -1.78 27.75
N ASN A 393 19.14 -2.21 28.50
CA ASN A 393 18.34 -1.33 29.34
C ASN A 393 19.19 -0.62 30.41
N ASN A 394 20.15 -1.33 31.04
CA ASN A 394 21.03 -0.72 32.03
C ASN A 394 21.93 0.35 31.40
N VAL A 395 22.58 0.06 30.27
CA VAL A 395 23.47 1.03 29.60
C VAL A 395 22.68 2.24 29.09
N MET A 396 21.49 2.01 28.52
CA MET A 396 20.62 3.11 28.08
C MET A 396 20.17 3.98 29.26
N ALA A 397 19.81 3.37 30.39
CA ALA A 397 19.42 4.09 31.61
C ALA A 397 20.58 4.87 32.24
N ASP A 398 21.80 4.34 32.21
CA ASP A 398 22.98 5.04 32.71
C ASP A 398 23.34 6.23 31.82
N LEU A 399 23.24 6.08 30.49
CA LEU A 399 23.60 7.12 29.53
C LEU A 399 22.56 8.24 29.42
N TYR A 400 21.27 7.88 29.35
CA TYR A 400 20.20 8.82 29.00
C TYR A 400 19.14 8.97 30.08
N GLY A 401 19.35 8.34 31.23
CA GLY A 401 18.41 8.37 32.32
C GLY A 401 17.31 7.33 32.18
N ALA A 402 16.51 7.20 33.24
CA ALA A 402 15.33 6.34 33.28
C ALA A 402 14.14 7.11 33.80
N GLN A 403 12.98 6.91 33.15
CA GLN A 403 11.71 7.44 33.62
C GLN A 403 10.86 6.29 34.15
N ASP A 404 10.62 6.30 35.45
CA ASP A 404 9.58 5.47 36.09
C ASP A 404 8.38 6.35 36.44
N TYR A 405 7.21 5.75 36.68
CA TYR A 405 5.92 6.46 36.88
C TYR A 405 5.96 7.58 37.95
N TYR A 406 6.95 7.56 38.84
CA TYR A 406 7.09 8.48 39.98
C TYR A 406 8.46 9.17 40.07
N LEU A 407 9.47 8.77 39.29
CA LEU A 407 10.83 9.34 39.35
C LEU A 407 11.43 9.48 37.96
N HIS A 408 11.87 10.69 37.65
CA HIS A 408 12.84 10.95 36.59
C HIS A 408 14.23 10.80 37.20
N LYS A 409 15.06 9.95 36.61
CA LYS A 409 16.46 9.81 36.99
C LYS A 409 17.31 10.22 35.80
N ASP A 410 18.06 11.30 35.98
CA ASP A 410 18.97 11.86 34.97
C ASP A 410 20.08 10.85 34.61
N GLY A 411 20.48 10.84 33.35
CA GLY A 411 21.60 10.05 32.84
C GLY A 411 22.90 10.85 32.75
N LEU A 412 23.98 10.21 32.32
CA LEU A 412 25.24 10.91 32.02
C LEU A 412 25.08 12.03 30.99
N ALA A 413 24.17 11.88 30.03
CA ALA A 413 23.93 12.88 28.99
C ALA A 413 23.23 14.16 29.50
N ASP A 414 22.67 14.12 30.71
CA ASP A 414 21.99 15.24 31.35
C ASP A 414 22.90 15.97 32.36
N ALA A 415 24.16 15.54 32.49
CA ALA A 415 25.13 16.20 33.37
C ALA A 415 25.48 17.60 32.83
N ASP A 416 25.46 18.60 33.72
CA ASP A 416 25.93 19.93 33.39
C ASP A 416 27.41 19.89 32.97
N ASP A 417 27.76 20.61 31.89
CA ASP A 417 29.14 20.83 31.53
C ASP A 417 29.84 21.62 32.65
N ALA A 418 31.07 21.24 32.99
CA ALA A 418 31.87 21.98 33.97
C ALA A 418 32.13 23.41 33.46
N GLU A 419 31.81 24.41 34.29
CA GLU A 419 32.00 25.86 34.01
C GLU A 419 33.38 26.22 33.46
#